data_AF-A0A3S0BTV5-F1
#
_entry.id   AF-A0A3S0BTV5-F1
#
_cell.length_a   1.000
_cell.length_b   1.000
_cell.length_c   1.000
_cell.angle_alpha   90.00
_cell.angle_beta   90.00
_cell.angle_gamma   90.00
#
_symmetry.space_group_name_H-M   'P 1'
#
loop_
_entity.id
_entity.type
_entity.pdbx_description
1 polymer ?
#
loop_
_entity_poly.entity_id
_entity_poly.type
_entity_poly.pdbx_seq_one_letter_code
_entity_poly.pdbx_strand_id
1 'polypeptide(L)'
;MSSPNKQDKPQPKRKYYFWKYDLFPFLLGGPGVRQPNGSVETENFGKGYHFSPRYEFSLKDGRRFHAELRRLEAERDKAMQDVNDLYKQKLAELTSSAWVIEGVVLR
;
A
#
# COMPACT_ATOMS: atom_id res chain seq x y z
N MET A 1 -10.03 46.78 31.19
CA MET A 1 -9.22 45.55 31.01
C MET A 1 -9.87 44.74 29.91
N SER A 2 -9.34 44.82 28.68
CA SER A 2 -9.90 44.11 27.52
C SER A 2 -9.24 42.74 27.42
N SER A 3 -10.02 41.68 27.58
CA SER A 3 -9.57 40.30 27.36
C SER A 3 -9.05 40.13 25.93
N PRO A 4 -7.88 39.51 25.73
CA PRO A 4 -7.33 39.31 24.39
C PRO A 4 -8.23 38.33 23.62
N ASN A 5 -8.69 38.80 22.48
CA ASN A 5 -9.43 38.06 21.47
C ASN A 5 -8.63 36.80 21.11
N LYS A 6 -9.21 35.60 21.31
CA LYS A 6 -8.61 34.34 20.86
C LYS A 6 -8.54 34.40 19.34
N GLN A 7 -7.40 34.83 18.82
CA GLN A 7 -7.09 34.77 17.40
C GLN A 7 -7.24 33.32 16.96
N ASP A 8 -8.22 33.07 16.08
CA ASP A 8 -8.34 31.84 15.31
C ASP A 8 -7.03 31.62 14.55
N LYS A 9 -6.14 30.82 15.13
CA LYS A 9 -4.94 30.37 14.43
C LYS A 9 -5.42 29.60 13.20
N PRO A 10 -4.97 29.94 11.98
CA PRO A 10 -5.37 29.21 10.79
C PRO A 10 -4.98 27.75 10.98
N GLN A 11 -5.98 26.86 11.07
CA GLN A 11 -5.69 25.44 11.16
C GLN A 11 -4.97 25.01 9.89
N PRO A 12 -3.92 24.18 10.00
CA PRO A 12 -3.22 23.69 8.83
C PRO A 12 -4.19 23.00 7.87
N LYS A 13 -4.24 23.44 6.61
CA LYS A 13 -5.12 22.83 5.60
C LYS A 13 -4.73 21.37 5.41
N ARG A 14 -5.61 20.46 5.82
CA ARG A 14 -5.46 19.02 5.61
C ARG A 14 -5.40 18.70 4.12
N LYS A 15 -4.49 17.80 3.76
CA LYS A 15 -4.28 17.30 2.40
C LYS A 15 -4.05 15.81 2.45
N TYR A 16 -4.04 15.18 1.27
CA TYR A 16 -3.66 13.79 1.14
C TYR A 16 -2.20 13.70 0.74
N TYR A 17 -1.42 12.93 1.47
CA TYR A 17 0.01 12.79 1.26
C TYR A 17 0.36 11.36 0.91
N PHE A 18 1.29 11.19 -0.02
CA PHE A 18 1.86 9.89 -0.35
C PHE A 18 3.36 9.90 -0.10
N TRP A 19 3.90 8.79 0.40
CA TRP A 19 5.31 8.57 0.65
C TRP A 19 5.74 7.22 0.08
N LYS A 20 7.04 7.08 -0.19
CA LYS A 20 7.59 5.82 -0.71
C LYS A 20 7.49 4.71 0.32
N TYR A 21 7.32 3.50 -0.18
CA TYR A 21 7.36 2.26 0.58
C TYR A 21 8.09 1.19 -0.21
N ASP A 22 8.65 0.20 0.48
CA ASP A 22 9.51 -0.82 -0.13
C ASP A 22 8.72 -1.94 -0.82
N LEU A 23 7.43 -2.08 -0.49
CA LEU A 23 6.56 -3.09 -1.08
C LEU A 23 5.52 -2.45 -2.00
N PHE A 24 5.04 -3.22 -2.97
CA PHE A 24 3.93 -2.82 -3.82
C PHE A 24 2.63 -2.66 -3.00
N PRO A 25 1.80 -1.63 -3.25
CA PRO A 25 2.04 -0.52 -4.16
C PRO A 25 3.11 0.38 -3.54
N PHE A 26 4.20 0.67 -4.26
CA PHE A 26 5.42 1.36 -3.79
C PHE A 26 5.20 2.77 -3.18
N LEU A 27 3.94 3.18 -3.06
CA LEU A 27 3.44 4.37 -2.41
C LEU A 27 2.39 3.99 -1.37
N LEU A 28 2.61 4.42 -0.13
CA LEU A 28 1.57 4.50 0.88
C LEU A 28 1.04 5.93 0.95
N GLY A 29 -0.16 6.11 1.48
CA GLY A 29 -0.71 7.45 1.64
C GLY A 29 -1.78 7.56 2.70
N GLY A 30 -2.03 8.80 3.12
CA GLY A 30 -3.04 9.12 4.11
C GLY A 30 -3.36 10.61 4.18
N PRO A 31 -4.53 10.96 4.76
CA PRO A 31 -4.80 12.33 5.13
C PRO A 31 -3.84 12.76 6.25
N GLY A 32 -3.35 13.99 6.16
CA GLY A 32 -2.41 14.51 7.13
C GLY A 32 -2.18 16.01 7.04
N VAL A 33 -1.27 16.46 7.89
CA VAL A 33 -0.83 17.85 7.96
C VAL A 33 0.67 17.91 7.74
N ARG A 34 1.11 18.79 6.85
CA ARG A 34 2.52 19.07 6.64
C ARG A 34 3.05 19.96 7.76
N GLN A 35 4.13 19.51 8.37
CA GLN A 35 4.82 20.19 9.46
C GLN A 35 5.84 21.21 8.91
N PRO A 36 6.29 22.19 9.70
CA PRO A 36 7.27 23.19 9.27
C PRO A 36 8.60 22.58 8.77
N ASN A 37 9.00 21.42 9.29
CA ASN A 37 10.18 20.68 8.85
C ASN A 37 9.98 19.92 7.51
N GLY A 38 8.83 20.07 6.86
CA GLY A 38 8.50 19.44 5.59
C GLY A 38 7.95 18.02 5.70
N SER A 39 8.01 17.38 6.87
CA SER A 39 7.41 16.07 7.12
C SER A 39 5.90 16.12 7.22
N VAL A 40 5.25 14.96 7.18
CA VAL A 40 3.80 14.83 7.33
C VAL A 40 3.50 13.94 8.52
N GLU A 41 2.63 14.44 9.39
CA GLU A 41 1.96 13.63 10.41
C GLU A 41 0.59 13.22 9.85
N THR A 42 0.36 11.91 9.78
CA THR A 42 -0.83 11.33 9.16
C THR A 42 -1.80 10.88 10.22
N GLU A 43 -3.08 10.86 9.90
CA GLU A 43 -4.13 10.38 10.81
C GLU A 43 -4.09 8.85 10.99
N ASN A 44 -3.47 8.13 10.03
CA ASN A 44 -3.55 6.66 9.95
C ASN A 44 -2.59 5.94 10.90
N PHE A 45 -1.49 6.56 11.32
CA PHE A 45 -0.41 5.91 12.08
C PHE A 45 -0.27 6.41 13.52
N GLY A 46 -1.08 7.39 13.93
CA GLY A 46 -1.04 7.98 15.27
C GLY A 46 0.04 9.07 15.43
N LYS A 47 0.03 9.72 16.60
CA LYS A 47 0.94 10.83 16.91
C LYS A 47 2.39 10.33 17.02
N GLY A 48 3.32 11.12 16.48
CA GLY A 48 4.77 10.84 16.53
C GLY A 48 5.34 10.09 15.32
N TYR A 49 4.48 9.61 14.41
CA TYR A 49 4.93 9.06 13.13
C TYR A 49 5.01 10.18 12.08
N HIS A 50 6.22 10.38 11.55
CA HIS A 50 6.50 11.40 10.56
C HIS A 50 7.00 10.76 9.26
N PHE A 51 6.40 11.17 8.15
CA PHE A 51 6.74 10.66 6.82
C PHE A 51 7.27 11.78 5.93
N SER A 52 8.19 11.45 5.03
CA SER A 52 8.65 12.38 3.99
C SER A 52 7.74 12.29 2.77
N PRO A 53 6.87 13.29 2.52
CA PRO A 53 5.93 13.23 1.41
C PRO A 53 6.66 13.30 0.06
N ARG A 54 6.18 12.53 -0.91
CA ARG A 54 6.55 12.59 -2.33
C ARG A 54 5.50 13.28 -3.17
N TYR A 55 4.23 13.03 -2.86
CA TYR A 55 3.11 13.65 -3.57
C TYR A 55 2.11 14.24 -2.58
N GLU A 56 1.46 15.31 -2.99
CA GLU A 56 0.46 16.05 -2.23
C GLU A 56 -0.75 16.29 -3.12
N PHE A 57 -1.94 15.95 -2.63
CA PHE A 57 -3.19 16.09 -3.35
C PHE A 57 -4.26 16.76 -2.48
N SER A 58 -5.33 17.23 -3.15
CA SER A 58 -6.59 17.46 -2.45
C SER A 58 -7.07 16.17 -1.77
N LEU A 59 -7.87 16.28 -0.71
CA LEU A 59 -8.41 15.09 -0.04
C LEU A 59 -9.24 14.23 -1.00
N LYS A 60 -9.98 14.84 -1.93
CA LYS A 60 -10.81 14.13 -2.92
C LYS A 60 -9.94 13.35 -3.90
N ASP A 61 -8.96 14.02 -4.51
CA ASP A 61 -8.12 13.41 -5.54
C ASP A 61 -7.17 12.37 -4.93
N GLY A 62 -6.65 12.64 -3.73
CA GLY A 62 -5.81 11.70 -3.01
C GLY A 62 -6.57 10.44 -2.60
N ARG A 63 -7.81 10.53 -2.14
CA ARG A 63 -8.64 9.33 -1.87
C ARG A 63 -8.91 8.54 -3.14
N ARG A 64 -9.19 9.21 -4.26
CA ARG A 64 -9.38 8.55 -5.56
C ARG A 64 -8.10 7.83 -6.01
N PHE A 65 -6.95 8.49 -5.91
CA PHE A 65 -5.66 7.92 -6.28
C PHE A 65 -5.29 6.73 -5.37
N HIS A 66 -5.52 6.84 -4.06
CA HIS A 66 -5.30 5.73 -3.14
C HIS A 66 -6.22 4.54 -3.44
N ALA A 67 -7.51 4.79 -3.74
CA ALA A 67 -8.41 3.71 -4.16
C ALA A 67 -7.89 2.97 -5.41
N GLU A 68 -7.31 3.70 -6.37
CA GLU A 68 -6.67 3.11 -7.54
C GLU A 68 -5.42 2.29 -7.19
N LEU A 69 -4.57 2.77 -6.28
CA LEU A 69 -3.42 2.00 -5.79
C LEU A 69 -3.85 0.70 -5.12
N ARG A 70 -4.93 0.71 -4.32
CA ARG A 70 -5.49 -0.49 -3.68
C ARG A 70 -6.08 -1.47 -4.69
N ARG A 71 -6.69 -0.96 -5.76
CA ARG A 71 -7.19 -1.79 -6.87
C ARG A 71 -6.03 -2.51 -7.56
N LEU A 72 -4.95 -1.79 -7.87
CA LEU A 72 -3.75 -2.35 -8.48
C LEU A 72 -3.05 -3.36 -7.55
N GLU A 73 -2.99 -3.09 -6.24
CA GLU A 73 -2.50 -4.03 -5.21
C GLU A 73 -3.25 -5.36 -5.27
N ALA A 74 -4.59 -5.30 -5.27
CA ALA A 74 -5.43 -6.50 -5.37
C ALA A 74 -5.24 -7.26 -6.70
N GLU A 75 -5.09 -6.55 -7.84
CA GLU A 75 -4.81 -7.18 -9.13
C GLU A 75 -3.46 -7.89 -9.15
N ARG A 76 -2.43 -7.25 -8.58
CA ARG A 76 -1.10 -7.85 -8.45
C ARG A 76 -1.16 -9.09 -7.56
N ASP A 77 -1.83 -9.02 -6.43
CA ASP A 77 -1.94 -10.14 -5.50
C ASP A 77 -2.68 -11.32 -6.12
N LYS A 78 -3.76 -11.03 -6.87
CA LYS A 78 -4.45 -12.04 -7.66
C LYS A 78 -3.54 -12.68 -8.71
N ALA A 79 -2.81 -11.88 -9.48
CA ALA A 79 -1.90 -12.41 -10.52
C ALA A 79 -0.81 -13.31 -9.91
N MET A 80 -0.25 -12.92 -8.76
CA MET A 80 0.74 -13.73 -8.04
C MET A 80 0.14 -15.03 -7.52
N GLN A 81 -1.09 -15.00 -7.03
CA GLN A 81 -1.80 -16.19 -6.58
C GLN A 81 -2.06 -17.15 -7.75
N ASP A 82 -2.54 -16.63 -8.88
CA ASP A 82 -2.81 -17.43 -10.07
C ASP A 82 -1.52 -18.11 -10.60
N VAL A 83 -0.38 -17.41 -10.57
CA VAL A 83 0.94 -17.98 -10.93
C VAL A 83 1.37 -19.07 -9.95
N ASN A 84 1.19 -18.85 -8.65
CA ASN A 84 1.54 -19.83 -7.62
C ASN A 84 0.71 -21.11 -7.74
N ASP A 85 -0.58 -20.98 -8.02
CA ASP A 85 -1.48 -22.12 -8.17
C ASP A 85 -1.18 -22.91 -9.44
N LEU A 86 -0.88 -22.22 -10.56
CA LEU A 86 -0.38 -22.87 -11.77
C LEU A 86 0.94 -23.62 -11.52
N TYR A 87 1.88 -23.02 -10.79
CA TYR A 87 3.14 -23.65 -10.45
C TYR A 87 2.92 -24.94 -9.64
N LYS A 88 2.06 -24.90 -8.61
CA LYS A 88 1.71 -26.10 -7.82
C LYS A 88 1.07 -27.18 -8.67
N GLN A 89 0.16 -26.82 -9.57
CA GLN A 89 -0.47 -27.78 -10.49
C GLN A 89 0.58 -28.45 -11.38
N LYS A 90 1.50 -27.68 -11.98
CA LYS A 90 2.56 -28.22 -12.84
C LYS A 90 3.55 -29.09 -12.06
N LEU A 91 3.88 -28.71 -10.83
CA LEU A 91 4.71 -29.54 -9.97
C LEU A 91 4.02 -30.88 -9.64
N ALA A 92 2.72 -30.86 -9.38
CA ALA A 92 1.93 -32.07 -9.16
C ALA A 92 1.91 -32.98 -10.40
N GLU A 93 1.67 -32.42 -11.59
CA GLU A 93 1.68 -33.17 -12.86
C GLU A 93 3.05 -33.85 -13.14
N LEU A 94 4.15 -33.14 -12.88
CA LEU A 94 5.50 -33.68 -13.07
C LEU A 94 5.84 -34.76 -12.05
N THR A 95 5.52 -34.53 -10.78
CA THR A 95 5.83 -35.48 -9.71
C THR A 95 4.95 -36.72 -9.77
N SER A 96 3.68 -36.63 -10.18
CA SER A 96 2.82 -37.81 -10.41
C SER A 96 3.29 -38.65 -11.60
N SER A 97 3.92 -38.03 -12.61
CA SER A 97 4.46 -38.71 -13.78
C SER A 97 5.83 -39.36 -13.52
N ALA A 98 6.60 -38.85 -12.55
CA ALA A 98 7.91 -39.38 -12.19
C ALA A 98 7.83 -40.81 -11.58
N TRP A 99 6.75 -41.15 -10.87
CA TRP A 99 6.54 -42.49 -10.31
C TRP A 99 6.11 -43.55 -11.34
N VAL A 100 5.72 -43.16 -12.55
CA VAL A 100 5.32 -44.10 -13.61
C VAL A 100 6.55 -44.67 -14.34
N ILE A 101 7.70 -44.00 -14.30
CA ILE A 101 8.92 -44.42 -15.02
C ILE A 101 9.70 -45.50 -14.24
N GLU A 102 9.49 -45.66 -12.94
CA GLU A 102 10.04 -46.79 -12.16
C GLU A 102 9.15 -48.06 -12.23
N GLY A 103 8.07 -48.03 -12.99
CA GLY A 103 7.19 -49.16 -13.27
C GLY A 103 7.73 -50.09 -14.36
N VAL A 104 8.97 -50.58 -14.20
CA VAL A 104 9.36 -51.85 -14.86
C VAL A 104 8.55 -52.94 -14.17
N VAL A 105 7.43 -53.32 -14.79
CA VAL A 105 6.72 -54.55 -14.46
C VAL A 105 7.65 -55.71 -14.85
N LEU A 106 8.41 -56.22 -13.89
CA LEU A 106 8.98 -57.56 -14.00
C LEU A 106 7.81 -58.55 -13.93
N ARG A 107 7.59 -59.21 -15.06
CA ARG A 107 6.67 -60.34 -15.21
C ARG A 107 6.96 -61.45 -14.22
#